data_AF-A0A3M5GPC6-F1
#
_entry.id   AF-A0A3M5GPC6-F1
#
_cell.length_a   1.000
_cell.length_b   1.000
_cell.length_c   1.000
_cell.angle_alpha   90.00
_cell.angle_beta   90.00
_cell.angle_gamma   90.00
#
_symmetry.space_group_name_H-M   'P 1'
#
loop_
_entity.id
_entity.type
_entity.pdbx_description
1 polymer ?
#
loop_
_entity_poly.entity_id
_entity_poly.type
_entity_poly.pdbx_seq_one_letter_code
_entity_poly.pdbx_strand_id
1 'polypeptide(L)'
;MTLMQFSRQFIRGALLLSILSSAAVQAAEKRDLIIDTDPGADDVVALLLALASPEELNVMAITTVAGNVRLDKTSRNARLARE
;
A
#
# COMPACT_ATOMS: atom_id res chain seq x y z
N MET A 1 -43.95 -0.36 22.06
CA MET A 1 -42.92 0.67 21.76
C MET A 1 -41.48 0.20 22.02
N THR A 2 -41.22 -0.59 23.06
CA THR A 2 -39.88 -1.07 23.47
C THR A 2 -39.25 -2.11 22.53
N LEU A 3 -40.02 -3.05 21.97
CA LEU A 3 -39.48 -4.10 21.08
C LEU A 3 -38.94 -3.55 19.75
N MET A 4 -39.63 -2.54 19.18
CA MET A 4 -39.16 -1.84 17.98
C MET A 4 -37.95 -0.93 18.23
N GLN A 5 -37.80 -0.42 19.46
CA GLN A 5 -36.61 0.35 19.84
C GLN A 5 -35.40 -0.57 20.01
N PHE A 6 -35.60 -1.75 20.61
CA PHE A 6 -34.56 -2.77 20.75
C PHE A 6 -34.08 -3.29 19.38
N SER A 7 -35.00 -3.62 18.47
CA SER A 7 -34.63 -4.07 17.12
C SER A 7 -33.88 -2.98 16.34
N ARG A 8 -34.28 -1.71 16.47
CA ARG A 8 -33.57 -0.57 15.86
C ARG A 8 -32.18 -0.35 16.44
N GLN A 9 -31.99 -0.50 17.74
CA GLN A 9 -30.67 -0.42 18.39
C GLN A 9 -29.77 -1.57 17.94
N PHE A 10 -30.32 -2.77 17.82
CA PHE A 10 -29.59 -3.94 17.34
C PHE A 10 -29.15 -3.79 15.88
N ILE A 11 -30.05 -3.34 14.99
CA ILE A 11 -29.73 -3.09 13.57
C ILE A 11 -28.67 -1.99 13.43
N ARG A 12 -28.77 -0.90 14.22
CA ARG A 12 -27.75 0.15 14.24
C ARG A 12 -26.38 -0.35 14.70
N GLY A 13 -26.35 -1.19 15.75
CA GLY A 13 -25.12 -1.81 16.23
C GLY A 13 -24.47 -2.74 15.21
N ALA A 14 -25.27 -3.60 14.57
CA ALA A 14 -24.81 -4.49 13.50
C ALA A 14 -24.29 -3.71 12.28
N LEU A 15 -24.97 -2.64 11.88
CA LEU A 15 -24.54 -1.77 10.80
C LEU A 15 -23.21 -1.08 11.14
N LEU A 16 -23.08 -0.54 12.35
CA LEU A 16 -21.84 0.12 12.80
C LEU A 16 -20.67 -0.87 12.81
N LEU A 17 -20.90 -2.09 13.31
CA LEU A 17 -19.90 -3.16 13.33
C LEU A 17 -19.48 -3.58 11.91
N SER A 18 -20.42 -3.67 10.98
CA SER A 18 -20.13 -4.01 9.59
C SER A 18 -19.29 -2.93 8.88
N ILE A 19 -19.57 -1.65 9.14
CA ILE A 19 -18.81 -0.54 8.57
C ILE A 19 -17.37 -0.55 9.11
N LEU A 20 -17.22 -0.67 10.42
CA LEU A 20 -15.91 -0.74 11.09
C LEU A 20 -15.09 -1.94 10.59
N SER A 21 -15.74 -3.09 10.42
CA SER A 21 -15.08 -4.30 9.91
C SER A 21 -14.64 -4.14 8.45
N SER A 22 -15.45 -3.54 7.57
CA SER A 22 -15.04 -3.34 6.17
C SER A 22 -13.88 -2.35 6.04
N ALA A 23 -13.89 -1.25 6.79
CA ALA A 23 -12.82 -0.27 6.77
C ALA A 23 -11.48 -0.87 7.24
N ALA A 24 -11.51 -1.73 8.26
CA ALA A 24 -10.34 -2.46 8.72
C ALA A 24 -9.83 -3.47 7.68
N VAL A 25 -10.72 -4.19 6.99
CA VAL A 25 -10.36 -5.13 5.92
C VAL A 25 -9.75 -4.40 4.71
N GLN A 26 -10.31 -3.25 4.31
CA GLN A 26 -9.74 -2.42 3.25
C GLN A 26 -8.34 -1.89 3.60
N ALA A 27 -8.08 -1.57 4.88
CA ALA A 27 -6.75 -1.14 5.33
C ALA A 27 -5.74 -2.29 5.35
N ALA A 28 -6.21 -3.53 5.53
CA ALA A 28 -5.40 -4.74 5.57
C ALA A 28 -5.11 -5.34 4.19
N GLU A 29 -5.78 -4.88 3.13
CA GLU A 29 -5.47 -5.37 1.79
C GLU A 29 -4.13 -4.82 1.32
N LYS A 30 -3.23 -5.75 0.98
CA LYS A 30 -1.91 -5.46 0.44
C LYS A 30 -2.07 -4.63 -0.85
N ARG A 31 -1.43 -3.47 -0.92
CA ARG A 31 -1.55 -2.56 -2.07
C ARG A 31 -0.63 -3.01 -3.18
N ASP A 32 -1.22 -3.33 -4.32
CA ASP A 32 -0.49 -3.56 -5.57
C ASP A 32 0.17 -2.27 -6.05
N LEU A 33 1.48 -2.31 -6.28
CA LEU A 33 2.29 -1.14 -6.57
C LEU A 33 3.22 -1.38 -7.77
N ILE A 34 3.22 -0.44 -8.71
CA ILE A 34 4.24 -0.30 -9.76
C ILE A 34 4.99 0.99 -9.46
N ILE A 35 6.33 0.92 -9.39
CA ILE A 35 7.17 2.07 -9.06
C ILE A 35 7.97 2.47 -10.30
N ASP A 36 7.74 3.68 -10.81
CA ASP A 36 8.52 4.30 -11.89
C ASP A 36 9.40 5.40 -11.32
N THR A 37 10.72 5.26 -11.44
CA THR A 37 11.69 6.14 -10.76
C THR A 37 13.02 6.21 -11.52
N ASP A 38 13.82 7.26 -11.29
CA ASP A 38 15.18 7.44 -11.78
C ASP A 38 16.22 7.25 -10.66
N PRO A 39 16.42 6.02 -10.15
CA PRO A 39 16.78 5.78 -8.74
C PRO A 39 18.06 6.46 -8.28
N GLY A 40 17.88 7.63 -7.66
CA GLY A 40 18.83 8.39 -6.88
C GLY A 40 18.99 7.82 -5.47
N ALA A 41 19.72 8.55 -4.63
CA ALA A 41 19.95 8.09 -3.26
C ALA A 41 18.65 8.00 -2.45
N ASP A 42 17.77 8.98 -2.62
CA ASP A 42 16.45 9.07 -2.01
C ASP A 42 15.47 8.03 -2.56
N ASP A 43 15.43 7.83 -3.88
CA ASP A 43 14.60 6.79 -4.49
C ASP A 43 15.00 5.38 -4.03
N VAL A 44 16.31 5.11 -3.90
CA VAL A 44 16.79 3.81 -3.41
C VAL A 44 16.31 3.58 -1.97
N VAL A 45 16.32 4.61 -1.12
CA VAL A 45 15.75 4.50 0.24
C VAL A 45 14.25 4.21 0.18
N ALA A 46 13.51 4.86 -0.72
CA ALA A 46 12.08 4.59 -0.91
C ALA A 46 11.80 3.16 -1.40
N LEU A 47 12.60 2.66 -2.35
CA LEU A 47 12.53 1.28 -2.85
C LEU A 47 12.81 0.28 -1.73
N LEU A 48 13.84 0.50 -0.91
CA LEU A 48 14.17 -0.36 0.22
C LEU A 48 13.03 -0.39 1.25
N LEU A 49 12.43 0.76 1.56
CA LEU A 49 11.28 0.83 2.47
C LEU A 49 10.06 0.11 1.89
N ALA A 50 9.78 0.28 0.60
CA ALA A 50 8.67 -0.39 -0.05
C ALA A 50 8.84 -1.92 -0.05
N LEU A 51 10.05 -2.40 -0.36
CA LEU A 51 10.38 -3.83 -0.39
C LEU A 51 10.45 -4.45 1.02
N ALA A 52 10.80 -3.67 2.04
CA ALA A 52 10.83 -4.09 3.44
C ALA A 52 9.44 -4.20 4.09
N SER A 53 8.37 -3.76 3.42
CA SER A 53 6.99 -3.77 3.92
C SER A 53 6.07 -4.72 3.12
N PRO A 54 6.40 -6.02 2.98
CA PRO A 54 5.66 -6.95 2.13
C PRO A 54 4.27 -7.33 2.67
N GLU A 55 3.95 -7.00 3.92
CA GLU A 55 2.60 -7.19 4.48
C GLU A 55 1.63 -6.10 3.98
N GLU A 56 2.15 -4.91 3.68
CA GLU A 56 1.35 -3.76 3.24
C GLU A 56 1.42 -3.50 1.74
N LEU A 57 2.56 -3.83 1.10
CA LEU A 57 2.87 -3.46 -0.28
C LEU A 57 3.25 -4.67 -1.13
N ASN A 58 2.58 -4.83 -2.27
CA ASN A 58 2.91 -5.78 -3.32
C ASN A 58 3.58 -5.06 -4.48
N VAL A 59 4.90 -4.94 -4.41
CA VAL A 59 5.68 -4.34 -5.50
C VAL A 59 5.69 -5.30 -6.70
N MET A 60 4.82 -5.03 -7.68
CA MET A 60 4.64 -5.85 -8.87
C MET A 60 5.75 -5.64 -9.89
N ALA A 61 6.20 -4.39 -10.03
CA ALA A 61 7.23 -4.00 -10.98
C ALA A 61 7.95 -2.72 -10.52
N ILE A 62 9.23 -2.63 -10.91
CA ILE A 62 10.01 -1.40 -10.85
C ILE A 62 10.43 -1.06 -12.27
N THR A 63 10.04 0.11 -12.76
CA THR A 63 10.48 0.66 -14.04
C THR A 63 11.44 1.82 -13.79
N THR A 64 12.37 2.01 -14.72
CA THR A 64 13.40 3.03 -14.58
C THR A 64 13.37 4.01 -15.73
N VAL A 65 13.42 5.30 -15.41
CA VAL A 65 13.46 6.41 -16.36
C VAL A 65 14.72 7.27 -16.12
N ALA A 66 15.10 8.10 -17.07
CA ALA A 66 16.16 9.09 -16.87
C ALA A 66 15.62 10.33 -16.13
N GLY A 67 16.42 10.90 -15.24
CA GLY A 67 16.09 12.14 -14.50
C GLY A 67 17.32 12.76 -13.83
N ASN A 68 17.28 12.91 -12.51
CA ASN A 68 18.39 13.30 -11.64
C ASN A 68 19.56 12.31 -11.73
N VAL A 69 19.28 11.04 -12.04
CA VAL A 69 20.29 10.03 -12.29
C VAL A 69 20.46 9.78 -13.79
N ARG A 70 21.72 9.62 -14.21
CA ARG A 70 22.05 9.27 -15.59
C ARG A 70 21.44 7.91 -15.96
N LEU A 71 20.87 7.82 -17.16
CA LEU A 71 20.15 6.64 -17.64
C LEU A 71 20.94 5.33 -17.47
N ASP A 72 22.25 5.34 -17.72
CA ASP A 72 23.14 4.17 -17.59
C ASP A 72 23.24 3.61 -16.15
N LYS A 73 22.87 4.41 -15.15
CA LYS A 73 22.90 4.03 -13.73
C LYS A 73 21.53 3.63 -13.18
N THR A 74 20.45 4.07 -13.81
CA THR A 74 19.08 3.91 -13.28
C THR A 74 18.73 2.43 -13.07
N SER A 75 18.78 1.60 -14.11
CA SER A 75 18.50 0.16 -14.00
C SER A 75 19.49 -0.59 -13.09
N ARG A 76 20.74 -0.13 -13.00
CA ARG A 76 21.74 -0.69 -12.07
C ARG A 76 21.33 -0.41 -10.61
N ASN A 77 20.99 0.83 -10.29
CA ASN A 77 20.63 1.23 -8.93
C ASN A 77 19.32 0.55 -8.48
N ALA A 78 18.31 0.48 -9.35
CA ALA A 78 17.08 -0.28 -9.08
C ALA A 78 17.37 -1.75 -8.73
N ARG A 79 18.26 -2.40 -9.49
CA ARG A 79 18.65 -3.79 -9.24
C ARG A 79 19.36 -3.96 -7.90
N LEU A 80 20.28 -3.05 -7.57
CA LEU A 80 20.99 -3.06 -6.29
C LEU A 80 20.05 -2.86 -5.09
N ALA A 81 18.96 -2.11 -5.25
CA ALA A 81 17.97 -1.94 -4.18
C ALA A 81 17.08 -3.19 -3.97
N ARG A 82 16.98 -4.06 -4.98
CA ARG A 82 16.17 -5.30 -4.93
C ARG A 82 16.96 -6.50 -4.39
N GLU A 83 18.26 -6.57 -4.67
CA GLU A 83 19.16 -7.67 -4.25
C GLU A 83 19.50 -7.59 -2.76
#